data_AF-A0A6N2D362-F1
#
_entry.id   AF-A0A6N2D362-F1
#
_cell.length_a   1.000
_cell.length_b   1.000
_cell.length_c   1.000
_cell.angle_alpha   90.00
_cell.angle_beta   90.00
_cell.angle_gamma   90.00
#
_symmetry.space_group_name_H-M   'P 1'
#
loop_
_entity.id
_entity.type
_entity.pdbx_description
1 polymer ?
#
loop_
_entity_poly.entity_id
_entity_poly.type
_entity_poly.pdbx_seq_one_letter_code
_entity_poly.pdbx_strand_id
1 'polypeptide(L)'
;MNRDRARIAGAVWALLGPALAGCPAAEDPGAPPLRPLLYTEAPGAPLDPPEGLEEWGADSADPVAWPSRHSTRRAALQPHVADHRPAVSPEEASLRVLDAMLRGDAQALEPLLFDAELLRESARMTAAGAEREAARVRQESLALLRRMGPPSARDDEAVFRPGQVTLGRPRRIDGAVASESEEIVLHWGNEVTFQHPTLGVTFTLRIPRLLRGTDGSWRLQGPPEADWKFTTFRALGLDLPASLMDGVHAGWPLAVGNFWHYRTLRPGLDEEPGSTMAPTDGFRDEVIEVVDHGPWRLVRLMRYPDRGTRSPERFAYIQTPTRVFLCARDCQRRSADIEWVLAYARHQVPLLVHPLEAGMSWGSAGLPGGGDTMRVQPEPVAVETPAGLFRESLEVVRTTGRGRESRHYVRGVGIVSRRTVTPGLTTVDELLSWRVLQ
;
A
#
# COMPACT_ATOMS: atom_id res chain seq x y z
N MET A 1 0.76 -57.47 -16.91
CA MET A 1 1.19 -58.77 -16.37
C MET A 1 2.70 -58.82 -16.35
N ASN A 2 3.27 -58.92 -15.15
CA ASN A 2 4.50 -59.63 -14.74
C ASN A 2 5.84 -59.25 -15.39
N ARG A 3 6.79 -58.68 -14.60
CA ARG A 3 7.72 -59.35 -13.63
C ARG A 3 8.85 -60.05 -14.41
N ASP A 4 10.14 -59.85 -14.17
CA ASP A 4 10.94 -59.88 -12.93
C ASP A 4 12.30 -59.19 -13.18
N ARG A 5 12.87 -58.36 -12.30
CA ARG A 5 13.64 -58.64 -11.05
C ARG A 5 14.99 -59.39 -11.23
N ALA A 6 16.09 -58.69 -10.95
CA ALA A 6 17.24 -59.12 -10.13
C ALA A 6 18.15 -57.90 -9.87
N ARG A 7 18.23 -57.31 -8.66
CA ARG A 7 19.01 -57.69 -7.46
C ARG A 7 20.52 -57.41 -7.56
N ILE A 8 20.98 -56.40 -6.83
CA ILE A 8 22.20 -56.48 -6.00
C ILE A 8 21.86 -55.92 -4.61
N ALA A 9 22.28 -56.66 -3.59
CA ALA A 9 22.02 -56.49 -2.17
C ALA A 9 23.34 -56.35 -1.40
N GLY A 10 23.26 -55.77 -0.20
CA GLY A 10 24.30 -55.71 0.85
C GLY A 10 24.19 -54.38 1.61
N ALA A 11 23.37 -54.22 2.66
CA ALA A 11 23.45 -54.76 4.03
C ALA A 11 24.79 -54.36 4.71
N VAL A 12 24.84 -53.72 5.89
CA VAL A 12 24.53 -54.28 7.22
C VAL A 12 24.55 -53.17 8.31
N TRP A 13 23.48 -53.13 9.12
CA TRP A 13 23.32 -52.99 10.59
C TRP A 13 24.22 -52.04 11.43
N ALA A 14 23.69 -51.13 12.26
CA ALA A 14 22.84 -51.23 13.47
C ALA A 14 23.65 -51.27 14.79
N LEU A 15 23.44 -50.27 15.65
CA LEU A 15 23.68 -50.35 17.09
C LEU A 15 22.54 -49.63 17.82
N LEU A 16 21.68 -50.43 18.45
CA LEU A 16 20.76 -50.08 19.52
C LEU A 16 21.49 -50.22 20.85
N GLY A 17 21.16 -49.36 21.81
CA GLY A 17 21.45 -49.58 23.22
C GLY A 17 20.46 -48.81 24.09
N PRO A 18 19.57 -49.48 24.86
CA PRO A 18 18.74 -48.86 25.88
C PRO A 18 19.38 -49.02 27.26
N ALA A 19 19.20 -48.04 28.15
CA ALA A 19 19.45 -48.19 29.57
C ALA A 19 18.33 -47.53 30.38
N LEU A 20 17.98 -48.23 31.45
CA LEU A 20 16.78 -48.14 32.28
C LEU A 20 16.90 -47.13 33.43
N ALA A 21 15.71 -46.66 33.85
CA ALA A 21 15.21 -46.46 35.22
C ALA A 21 15.93 -45.50 36.21
N GLY A 22 15.14 -44.55 36.72
CA GLY A 22 15.36 -43.84 38.00
C GLY A 22 14.33 -42.74 38.26
N CYS A 23 13.20 -43.06 38.91
CA CYS A 23 12.28 -42.11 39.60
C CYS A 23 12.75 -41.90 41.07
N PRO A 24 12.07 -41.09 41.91
CA PRO A 24 11.68 -39.66 41.82
C PRO A 24 12.06 -38.87 43.11
N ALA A 25 12.21 -37.54 43.06
CA ALA A 25 12.18 -36.59 44.19
C ALA A 25 12.38 -35.17 43.61
N ALA A 26 11.80 -34.05 44.06
CA ALA A 26 10.93 -33.75 45.19
C ALA A 26 10.03 -32.56 44.80
N GLU A 27 8.93 -32.42 45.52
CA GLU A 27 7.98 -31.31 45.46
C GLU A 27 8.65 -29.95 45.73
N ASP A 28 8.25 -28.93 44.96
CA ASP A 28 8.37 -27.53 45.37
C ASP A 28 6.96 -26.92 45.41
N PRO A 29 6.33 -26.76 46.58
CA PRO A 29 5.01 -26.17 46.70
C PRO A 29 5.16 -24.67 46.99
N GLY A 30 5.06 -23.81 45.97
CA GLY A 30 5.37 -22.40 46.21
C GLY A 30 4.97 -21.35 45.19
N ALA A 31 4.02 -21.60 44.29
CA ALA A 31 3.44 -20.52 43.48
C ALA A 31 1.97 -20.31 43.88
N PRO A 32 1.59 -19.18 44.51
CA PRO A 32 0.18 -18.89 44.78
C PRO A 32 -0.57 -18.74 43.45
N PRO A 33 -1.86 -19.14 43.39
CA PRO A 33 -2.65 -18.98 42.17
C PRO A 33 -2.75 -17.49 41.81
N LEU A 34 -2.52 -17.18 40.53
CA LEU A 34 -2.73 -15.85 39.96
C LEU A 34 -4.13 -15.36 40.32
N ARG A 35 -4.21 -14.28 41.10
CA ARG A 35 -5.48 -13.60 41.37
C ARG A 35 -6.02 -13.00 40.07
N PRO A 36 -7.33 -13.06 39.80
CA PRO A 36 -7.92 -12.30 38.71
C PRO A 36 -7.70 -10.80 38.98
N LEU A 37 -7.13 -10.09 38.01
CA LEU A 37 -7.08 -8.63 37.99
C LEU A 37 -8.51 -8.11 37.81
N LEU A 38 -9.23 -7.93 38.92
CA LEU A 38 -10.38 -7.04 39.00
C LEU A 38 -9.84 -5.61 38.93
N TYR A 39 -9.94 -4.99 37.75
CA TYR A 39 -9.79 -3.54 37.65
C TYR A 39 -11.11 -2.91 38.08
N THR A 40 -11.11 -2.29 39.26
CA THR A 40 -12.19 -1.40 39.69
C THR A 40 -12.04 -0.08 38.94
N GLU A 41 -13.02 0.26 38.12
CA GLU A 41 -13.16 1.60 37.56
C GLU A 41 -13.20 2.63 38.71
N ALA A 42 -12.32 3.62 38.66
CA ALA A 42 -12.43 4.80 39.52
C ALA A 42 -13.43 5.78 38.89
N PRO A 43 -14.39 6.32 39.64
CA PRO A 43 -15.36 7.27 39.10
C PRO A 43 -14.77 8.68 39.02
N GLY A 44 -14.88 9.29 37.84
CA GLY A 44 -15.05 10.73 37.64
C GLY A 44 -13.96 11.67 38.16
N ALA A 45 -12.98 11.97 37.31
CA ALA A 45 -12.37 13.30 37.27
C ALA A 45 -12.57 13.86 35.84
N PRO A 46 -13.01 15.11 35.67
CA PRO A 46 -12.99 15.74 34.36
C PRO A 46 -11.52 15.87 33.96
N LEU A 47 -11.12 15.13 32.93
CA LEU A 47 -9.86 15.38 32.26
C LEU A 47 -10.04 16.68 31.48
N ASP A 48 -9.32 17.72 31.87
CA ASP A 48 -9.08 18.85 30.97
C ASP A 48 -8.58 18.27 29.63
N PRO A 49 -9.09 18.74 28.49
CA PRO A 49 -8.63 18.25 27.20
C PRO A 49 -7.11 18.45 27.12
N PRO A 50 -6.32 17.45 26.69
CA PRO A 50 -4.90 17.64 26.48
C PRO A 50 -4.67 18.85 25.58
N GLU A 51 -3.72 19.72 25.97
CA GLU A 51 -3.25 20.82 25.12
C GLU A 51 -2.94 20.28 23.71
N GLY A 52 -3.60 20.82 22.68
CA GLY A 52 -3.48 20.36 21.29
C GLY A 52 -4.78 19.84 20.65
N LEU A 53 -5.89 19.82 21.38
CA LEU A 53 -7.26 19.71 20.85
C LEU A 53 -7.76 21.07 20.33
N GLU A 54 -7.05 21.66 19.37
CA GLU A 54 -7.66 22.74 18.58
C GLU A 54 -8.72 22.12 17.64
N GLU A 55 -9.94 22.56 17.88
CA GLU A 55 -11.20 22.40 17.16
C GLU A 55 -11.10 21.87 15.72
N TRP A 56 -11.33 20.56 15.56
CA TRP A 56 -11.78 19.95 14.30
C TRP A 56 -13.28 20.18 14.04
N GLY A 57 -13.90 21.10 14.78
CA GLY A 57 -15.33 21.44 14.71
C GLY A 57 -15.65 22.59 13.75
N ALA A 58 -14.72 22.99 12.88
CA ALA A 58 -15.02 23.93 11.81
C ALA A 58 -15.55 23.16 10.60
N ASP A 59 -16.80 23.42 10.22
CA ASP A 59 -17.49 22.94 8.99
C ASP A 59 -16.76 23.29 7.66
N SER A 60 -15.54 23.82 7.73
CA SER A 60 -14.68 24.19 6.60
C SER A 60 -13.32 23.49 6.59
N ALA A 61 -13.05 22.53 7.48
CA ALA A 61 -11.83 21.72 7.41
C ALA A 61 -11.96 20.72 6.25
N ASP A 62 -11.16 20.91 5.19
CA ASP A 62 -11.11 20.02 4.04
C ASP A 62 -10.79 18.58 4.51
N PRO A 63 -11.70 17.60 4.33
CA PRO A 63 -11.47 16.21 4.74
C PRO A 63 -10.32 15.54 3.94
N VAL A 64 -9.83 16.19 2.88
CA VAL A 64 -8.68 15.77 2.05
C VAL A 64 -7.35 16.35 2.57
N ALA A 65 -7.38 17.29 3.52
CA ALA A 65 -6.16 17.89 4.06
C ALA A 65 -5.40 16.87 4.94
N TRP A 66 -4.28 16.37 4.41
CA TRP A 66 -3.28 15.65 5.17
C TRP A 66 -2.86 16.47 6.40
N PRO A 67 -2.59 15.86 7.58
CA PRO A 67 -2.16 16.60 8.75
C PRO A 67 -0.84 17.34 8.46
N SER A 68 -0.92 18.67 8.26
CA SER A 68 0.23 19.55 8.00
C SER A 68 1.26 19.58 9.14
N ARG A 69 0.87 19.09 10.32
CA ARG A 69 1.65 19.07 11.56
C ARG A 69 2.83 18.08 11.59
N HIS A 70 3.01 17.23 10.57
CA HIS A 70 4.26 16.48 10.39
C HIS A 70 5.34 17.26 9.61
N SER A 71 5.09 18.51 9.24
CA SER A 71 6.17 19.49 9.01
C SER A 71 6.81 19.83 10.36
N THR A 72 7.54 18.89 10.95
CA THR A 72 8.41 19.22 12.07
C THR A 72 9.46 20.21 11.56
N ARG A 73 9.49 21.41 12.17
CA ARG A 73 10.62 22.35 12.09
C ARG A 73 11.89 21.66 12.62
N ARG A 74 12.52 20.84 11.80
CA ARG A 74 13.92 20.41 11.94
C ARG A 74 14.70 20.94 10.76
N ALA A 75 15.97 21.22 11.02
CA ALA A 75 16.86 21.98 10.16
C ALA A 75 16.61 21.64 8.69
N ALA A 76 15.95 22.56 7.99
CA ALA A 76 15.83 22.51 6.55
C ALA A 76 17.26 22.34 6.02
N LEU A 77 17.58 21.17 5.48
CA LEU A 77 18.53 21.12 4.38
C LEU A 77 18.10 22.26 3.46
N GLN A 78 19.03 23.17 3.19
CA GLN A 78 18.76 24.39 2.42
C GLN A 78 17.79 24.05 1.30
N PRO A 79 16.68 24.78 1.14
CA PRO A 79 15.74 24.52 0.07
C PRO A 79 16.58 24.41 -1.20
N HIS A 80 16.62 23.22 -1.78
CA HIS A 80 17.25 23.04 -3.07
C HIS A 80 16.36 23.87 -3.99
N VAL A 81 16.81 25.09 -4.31
CA VAL A 81 16.12 25.96 -5.24
C VAL A 81 16.04 25.13 -6.51
N ALA A 82 14.83 24.72 -6.88
CA ALA A 82 14.59 23.96 -8.09
C ALA A 82 15.28 24.74 -9.22
N ASP A 83 16.32 24.16 -9.80
CA ASP A 83 17.01 24.81 -10.90
C ASP A 83 16.07 24.73 -12.09
N HIS A 84 15.45 25.86 -12.43
CA HIS A 84 14.50 25.96 -13.54
C HIS A 84 15.21 26.27 -14.87
N ARG A 85 16.55 26.37 -14.90
CA ARG A 85 17.29 26.61 -16.13
C ARG A 85 17.17 25.41 -17.08
N PRO A 86 17.36 25.55 -18.39
CA PRO A 86 17.42 24.38 -19.29
C PRO A 86 18.64 23.49 -18.98
N ALA A 87 18.53 22.17 -19.16
CA ALA A 87 19.65 21.24 -18.91
C ALA A 87 20.68 21.31 -20.04
N VAL A 88 21.98 21.42 -19.71
CA VAL A 88 23.03 21.60 -20.73
C VAL A 88 23.64 20.28 -21.21
N SER A 89 23.40 19.17 -20.49
CA SER A 89 23.80 17.82 -20.88
C SER A 89 22.65 16.82 -20.78
N PRO A 90 22.70 15.68 -21.51
CA PRO A 90 21.67 14.64 -21.42
C PRO A 90 21.68 13.94 -20.05
N GLU A 91 22.83 13.82 -19.37
CA GLU A 91 22.92 13.30 -18.00
C GLU A 91 22.25 14.24 -17.00
N GLU A 92 22.52 15.55 -17.11
CA GLU A 92 21.89 16.56 -16.28
C GLU A 92 20.36 16.55 -16.48
N ALA A 93 19.90 16.49 -17.73
CA ALA A 93 18.47 16.36 -18.03
C ALA A 93 17.88 15.10 -17.37
N SER A 94 18.59 13.97 -17.45
CA SER A 94 18.14 12.71 -16.86
C SER A 94 18.01 12.78 -15.34
N LEU A 95 18.99 13.36 -14.65
CA LEU A 95 18.99 13.54 -13.20
C LEU A 95 17.90 14.53 -12.74
N ARG A 96 17.65 15.59 -13.51
CA ARG A 96 16.60 16.57 -13.18
C ARG A 96 15.20 16.00 -13.40
N VAL A 97 15.01 15.16 -14.41
CA VAL A 97 13.76 14.39 -14.55
C VAL A 97 13.58 13.47 -13.35
N LEU A 98 14.63 12.78 -12.90
CA LEU A 98 14.55 11.96 -11.69
C LEU A 98 14.14 12.80 -10.46
N ASP A 99 14.83 13.92 -10.20
CA ASP A 99 14.53 14.77 -9.03
C ASP A 99 13.08 15.29 -9.05
N ALA A 100 12.61 15.82 -10.19
CA ALA A 100 11.23 16.25 -10.36
C ALA A 100 10.23 15.11 -10.10
N MET A 101 10.53 13.89 -10.57
CA MET A 101 9.69 12.70 -10.37
C MET A 101 9.65 12.24 -8.92
N LEU A 102 10.79 12.23 -8.23
CA LEU A 102 10.87 11.84 -6.82
C LEU A 102 10.06 12.79 -5.92
N ARG A 103 10.21 14.10 -6.18
CA ARG A 103 9.50 15.19 -5.46
C ARG A 103 8.03 15.28 -5.84
N GLY A 104 7.64 14.81 -7.02
CA GLY A 104 6.31 15.09 -7.57
C GLY A 104 6.16 16.57 -7.96
N ASP A 105 7.25 17.22 -8.37
CA ASP A 105 7.27 18.64 -8.73
C ASP A 105 7.04 18.82 -10.24
N ALA A 106 5.80 19.14 -10.59
CA ALA A 106 5.44 19.43 -11.98
C ALA A 106 6.18 20.67 -12.51
N GLN A 107 6.42 21.69 -11.69
CA GLN A 107 7.09 22.93 -12.12
C GLN A 107 8.58 22.69 -12.42
N ALA A 108 9.24 21.81 -11.68
CA ALA A 108 10.60 21.39 -11.99
C ALA A 108 10.68 20.54 -13.28
N LEU A 109 9.61 19.81 -13.61
CA LEU A 109 9.53 19.01 -14.83
C LEU A 109 9.30 19.85 -16.10
N GLU A 110 8.52 20.93 -16.01
CA GLU A 110 8.11 21.73 -17.18
C GLU A 110 9.29 22.25 -18.04
N PRO A 111 10.39 22.81 -17.50
CA PRO A 111 11.53 23.25 -18.30
C PRO A 111 12.23 22.12 -19.08
N LEU A 112 12.01 20.86 -18.67
CA LEU A 112 12.56 19.66 -19.31
C LEU A 112 11.66 19.12 -20.42
N LEU A 113 10.48 19.71 -20.62
CA LEU A 113 9.53 19.37 -21.69
C LEU A 113 9.67 20.36 -22.84
N PHE A 114 9.49 19.88 -24.07
CA PHE A 114 9.42 20.79 -25.22
C PHE A 114 8.07 21.50 -25.29
N ASP A 115 8.10 22.78 -25.66
CA ASP A 115 6.96 23.41 -26.32
C ASP A 115 6.88 23.00 -27.81
N ALA A 116 5.75 23.30 -28.45
CA ALA A 116 5.50 22.90 -29.83
C ALA A 116 6.44 23.58 -30.83
N GLU A 117 6.83 24.84 -30.61
CA GLU A 117 7.65 25.61 -31.55
C GLU A 117 9.10 25.10 -31.54
N LEU A 118 9.66 24.96 -30.34
CA LEU A 118 11.01 24.45 -30.16
C LEU A 118 11.13 22.99 -30.62
N LEU A 119 10.11 22.16 -30.38
CA LEU A 119 10.08 20.79 -30.91
C LEU A 119 10.01 20.78 -32.44
N ARG A 120 9.19 21.64 -33.04
CA ARG A 120 9.07 21.77 -34.50
C ARG A 120 10.42 22.07 -35.14
N GLU A 121 11.15 23.04 -34.59
CA GLU A 121 12.46 23.44 -35.09
C GLU A 121 13.52 22.36 -34.86
N SER A 122 13.59 21.84 -33.64
CA SER A 122 14.62 20.88 -33.25
C SER A 122 14.46 19.55 -33.97
N ALA A 123 13.22 19.04 -34.07
CA ALA A 123 12.90 17.75 -34.69
C ALA A 123 12.52 17.85 -36.19
N ARG A 124 12.56 19.05 -36.80
CA ARG A 124 12.14 19.30 -38.18
C ARG A 124 10.74 18.76 -38.51
N MET A 125 9.83 18.87 -37.54
CA MET A 125 8.45 18.38 -37.64
C MET A 125 7.54 19.42 -38.31
N THR A 126 6.37 18.99 -38.78
CA THR A 126 5.30 19.94 -39.11
C THR A 126 4.73 20.55 -37.83
N ALA A 127 4.19 21.78 -37.91
CA ALA A 127 3.62 22.47 -36.75
C ALA A 127 2.57 21.61 -36.03
N ALA A 128 1.59 21.08 -36.79
CA ALA A 128 0.56 20.19 -36.26
C ALA A 128 1.11 18.88 -35.66
N GLY A 129 2.24 18.37 -36.19
CA GLY A 129 2.91 17.19 -35.63
C GLY A 129 3.57 17.50 -34.30
N ALA A 130 4.27 18.64 -34.21
CA ALA A 130 4.96 19.08 -33.01
C ALA A 130 3.99 19.42 -31.87
N GLU A 131 2.88 20.10 -32.16
CA GLU A 131 1.82 20.38 -31.18
C GLU A 131 1.27 19.10 -30.55
N ARG A 132 0.90 18.11 -31.39
CA ARG A 132 0.38 16.83 -30.89
C ARG A 132 1.40 16.08 -30.05
N GLU A 133 2.65 16.02 -30.48
CA GLU A 133 3.68 15.27 -29.76
C GLU A 133 4.09 15.95 -28.46
N ALA A 134 4.27 17.28 -28.45
CA ALA A 134 4.58 18.04 -27.24
C ALA A 134 3.44 17.92 -26.21
N ALA A 135 2.18 18.05 -26.65
CA ALA A 135 1.02 17.88 -25.79
C ALA A 135 0.95 16.45 -25.21
N ARG A 136 1.19 15.43 -26.05
CA ARG A 136 1.20 14.02 -25.63
C ARG A 136 2.28 13.75 -24.59
N VAL A 137 3.53 14.12 -24.85
CA VAL A 137 4.65 13.91 -23.91
C VAL A 137 4.40 14.62 -22.59
N ARG A 138 3.90 15.86 -22.62
CA ARG A 138 3.53 16.60 -21.42
C ARG A 138 2.42 15.92 -20.64
N GLN A 139 1.32 15.55 -21.30
CA GLN A 139 0.19 14.88 -20.66
C GLN A 139 0.60 13.57 -19.99
N GLU A 140 1.36 12.72 -20.70
CA GLU A 140 1.80 11.42 -20.19
C GLU A 140 2.82 11.57 -19.05
N SER A 141 3.75 12.52 -19.14
CA SER A 141 4.74 12.80 -18.07
C SER A 141 4.06 13.31 -16.79
N LEU A 142 3.11 14.23 -16.93
CA LEU A 142 2.32 14.73 -15.80
C LEU A 142 1.37 13.66 -15.25
N ALA A 143 0.84 12.78 -16.09
CA ALA A 143 0.02 11.66 -15.64
C ALA A 143 0.84 10.66 -14.80
N LEU A 144 2.08 10.36 -15.20
CA LEU A 144 3.00 9.57 -14.37
C LEU A 144 3.25 10.25 -13.02
N LEU A 145 3.54 11.55 -13.03
CA LEU A 145 3.78 12.33 -11.82
C LEU A 145 2.59 12.30 -10.86
N ARG A 146 1.36 12.48 -11.37
CA ARG A 146 0.13 12.37 -10.55
C ARG A 146 -0.07 10.97 -9.98
N ARG A 147 0.22 9.92 -10.75
CA ARG A 147 0.12 8.52 -10.26
C ARG A 147 1.09 8.25 -9.12
N MET A 148 2.20 8.96 -9.08
CA MET A 148 3.15 8.82 -7.98
C MET A 148 2.63 9.45 -6.69
N GLY A 149 1.60 10.30 -6.69
CA GLY A 149 0.97 10.90 -5.50
C GLY A 149 1.49 12.31 -5.15
N PRO A 150 0.78 13.07 -4.28
CA PRO A 150 1.09 14.46 -4.00
C PRO A 150 2.41 14.66 -3.22
N PRO A 151 3.12 15.79 -3.42
CA PRO A 151 4.38 16.11 -2.71
C PRO A 151 4.18 16.33 -1.20
N SER A 152 3.05 16.90 -0.80
CA SER A 152 2.86 17.54 0.51
C SER A 152 2.83 16.60 1.72
N ALA A 153 2.72 15.28 1.51
CA ALA A 153 2.69 14.29 2.58
C ALA A 153 4.03 13.55 2.77
N ARG A 154 5.05 13.90 1.98
CA ARG A 154 6.33 13.19 1.95
C ARG A 154 7.33 13.92 2.80
N ASP A 155 7.90 13.16 3.73
CA ASP A 155 9.06 13.64 4.47
C ASP A 155 10.25 13.64 3.52
N ASP A 156 10.89 14.80 3.35
CA ASP A 156 12.10 14.93 2.55
C ASP A 156 13.25 14.05 3.08
N GLU A 157 13.10 13.44 4.28
CA GLU A 157 14.08 12.54 4.89
C GLU A 157 14.30 11.22 4.13
N ALA A 158 13.33 10.75 3.33
CA ALA A 158 13.52 9.59 2.45
C ALA A 158 14.23 10.01 1.14
N VAL A 159 15.41 10.63 1.26
CA VAL A 159 16.22 11.04 0.11
C VAL A 159 16.73 9.78 -0.59
N PHE A 160 16.04 9.36 -1.65
CA PHE A 160 16.54 8.35 -2.57
C PHE A 160 17.95 8.74 -3.03
N ARG A 161 18.86 7.78 -3.04
CA ARG A 161 20.22 8.01 -3.54
C ARG A 161 20.24 7.80 -5.04
N PRO A 162 20.58 8.82 -5.85
CA PRO A 162 20.83 8.61 -7.27
C PRO A 162 21.94 7.58 -7.43
N GLY A 163 21.71 6.62 -8.32
CA GLY A 163 22.69 5.64 -8.74
C GLY A 163 23.39 6.07 -10.02
N GLN A 164 23.58 5.12 -10.93
CA GLN A 164 24.20 5.36 -12.23
C GLN A 164 23.20 5.92 -13.24
N VAL A 165 23.64 6.94 -14.00
CA VAL A 165 23.02 7.37 -15.24
C VAL A 165 23.67 6.61 -16.39
N THR A 166 22.88 5.87 -17.15
CA THR A 166 23.30 5.19 -18.37
C THR A 166 22.67 5.89 -19.55
N LEU A 167 23.48 6.60 -20.33
CA LEU A 167 23.00 7.21 -21.56
C LEU A 167 22.69 6.15 -22.60
N GLY A 168 21.58 6.38 -23.29
CA GLY A 168 21.14 5.60 -24.41
C GLY A 168 22.03 5.78 -25.64
N ARG A 169 21.73 5.03 -26.72
CA ARG A 169 22.49 5.09 -27.96
C ARG A 169 22.44 6.52 -28.55
N PRO A 170 23.58 7.16 -28.84
CA PRO A 170 23.61 8.48 -29.44
C PRO A 170 23.12 8.41 -30.89
N ARG A 171 22.32 9.39 -31.29
CA ARG A 171 21.64 9.41 -32.58
C ARG A 171 21.68 10.80 -33.22
N ARG A 172 21.64 10.76 -34.54
CA ARG A 172 21.38 11.91 -35.41
C ARG A 172 19.89 12.27 -35.41
N ILE A 173 19.57 13.41 -36.02
CA ILE A 173 18.19 13.91 -36.08
C ILE A 173 17.24 13.01 -36.87
N ASP A 174 17.76 12.26 -37.84
CA ASP A 174 17.03 11.27 -38.63
C ASP A 174 16.81 9.93 -37.89
N GLY A 175 17.34 9.81 -36.66
CA GLY A 175 17.23 8.60 -35.86
C GLY A 175 18.27 7.52 -36.19
N ALA A 176 19.22 7.77 -37.09
CA ALA A 176 20.37 6.89 -37.29
C ALA A 176 21.32 6.96 -36.08
N VAL A 177 22.04 5.87 -35.80
CA VAL A 177 23.08 5.86 -34.75
C VAL A 177 24.20 6.79 -35.19
N ALA A 178 24.59 7.73 -34.32
CA ALA A 178 25.67 8.66 -34.59
C ALA A 178 27.03 8.03 -34.27
N SER A 179 28.01 8.28 -35.13
CA SER A 179 29.43 8.03 -34.86
C SER A 179 30.04 9.13 -33.99
N GLU A 180 31.22 8.91 -33.40
CA GLU A 180 31.88 9.88 -32.50
C GLU A 180 32.17 11.24 -33.14
N SER A 181 32.34 11.28 -34.47
CA SER A 181 32.59 12.52 -35.22
C SER A 181 31.32 13.24 -35.68
N GLU A 182 30.14 12.63 -35.54
CA GLU A 182 28.88 13.21 -35.97
C GLU A 182 28.21 14.00 -34.83
N GLU A 183 27.40 14.99 -35.21
CA GLU A 183 26.64 15.76 -34.24
C GLU A 183 25.57 14.88 -33.57
N ILE A 184 25.71 14.68 -32.26
CA ILE A 184 24.74 13.96 -31.44
C ILE A 184 23.68 14.96 -30.97
N VAL A 185 22.45 14.74 -31.43
CA VAL A 185 21.30 15.58 -31.06
C VAL A 185 20.24 14.79 -30.29
N LEU A 186 20.37 13.47 -30.20
CA LEU A 186 19.33 12.59 -29.66
C LEU A 186 19.95 11.41 -28.91
N HIS A 187 19.40 11.05 -27.75
CA HIS A 187 19.75 9.81 -27.03
C HIS A 187 18.51 8.95 -26.80
N TRP A 188 18.60 7.65 -27.12
CA TRP A 188 17.49 6.69 -26.98
C TRP A 188 17.73 5.62 -25.92
N GLY A 189 16.78 5.49 -25.00
CA GLY A 189 16.80 4.48 -23.95
C GLY A 189 17.76 4.82 -22.82
N ASN A 190 17.73 6.08 -22.35
CA ASN A 190 18.49 6.48 -21.18
C ASN A 190 17.85 5.86 -19.93
N GLU A 191 18.67 5.52 -18.95
CA GLU A 191 18.21 4.95 -17.69
C GLU A 191 18.92 5.63 -16.53
N VAL A 192 18.16 5.95 -15.48
CA VAL A 192 18.71 6.42 -14.22
C VAL A 192 18.32 5.41 -13.16
N THR A 193 19.31 4.79 -12.54
CA THR A 193 19.09 3.95 -11.37
C THR A 193 19.09 4.80 -10.11
N PHE A 194 18.34 4.41 -9.10
CA PHE A 194 18.31 5.08 -7.79
C PHE A 194 17.87 4.09 -6.71
N GLN A 195 18.24 4.35 -5.45
CA GLN A 195 18.05 3.39 -4.37
C GLN A 195 17.39 4.03 -3.15
N HIS A 196 16.50 3.28 -2.49
CA HIS A 196 16.05 3.64 -1.15
C HIS A 196 17.09 3.19 -0.10
N PRO A 197 17.73 4.12 0.64
CA PRO A 197 18.90 3.80 1.46
C PRO A 197 18.61 2.78 2.56
N THR A 198 17.46 2.89 3.23
CA THR A 198 17.09 2.03 4.36
C THR A 198 16.62 0.64 3.93
N LEU A 199 16.03 0.54 2.74
CA LEU A 199 15.39 -0.70 2.28
C LEU A 199 16.26 -1.48 1.30
N GLY A 200 17.35 -0.87 0.82
CA GLY A 200 18.25 -1.49 -0.14
C GLY A 200 17.65 -1.72 -1.53
N VAL A 201 16.42 -1.28 -1.81
CA VAL A 201 15.73 -1.51 -3.09
C VAL A 201 16.25 -0.54 -4.14
N THR A 202 16.66 -1.09 -5.27
CA THR A 202 17.04 -0.32 -6.46
C THR A 202 15.86 -0.23 -7.43
N PHE A 203 15.69 0.97 -7.97
CA PHE A 203 14.69 1.32 -8.95
C PHE A 203 15.36 1.85 -10.21
N THR A 204 14.61 1.81 -11.32
CA THR A 204 15.02 2.39 -12.58
C THR A 204 13.96 3.35 -13.12
N LEU A 205 14.40 4.54 -13.51
CA LEU A 205 13.64 5.48 -14.32
C LEU A 205 14.18 5.44 -15.75
N ARG A 206 13.34 5.03 -16.70
CA ARG A 206 13.68 5.02 -18.13
C ARG A 206 13.26 6.35 -18.74
N ILE A 207 14.17 6.97 -19.48
CA ILE A 207 13.92 8.20 -20.22
C ILE A 207 14.11 7.86 -21.71
N PRO A 208 13.01 7.54 -22.41
CA PRO A 208 13.09 6.85 -23.69
C PRO A 208 13.77 7.69 -24.77
N ARG A 209 13.54 9.02 -24.78
CA ARG A 209 14.12 9.93 -25.77
C ARG A 209 14.45 11.29 -25.15
N LEU A 210 15.71 11.69 -25.26
CA LEU A 210 16.17 13.06 -25.00
C LEU A 210 16.63 13.68 -26.31
N LEU A 211 16.09 14.85 -26.67
CA LEU A 211 16.45 15.61 -27.86
C LEU A 211 17.11 16.93 -27.42
N ARG A 212 18.17 17.32 -28.12
CA ARG A 212 18.81 18.62 -27.97
C ARG A 212 18.02 19.67 -28.75
N GLY A 213 17.61 20.73 -28.05
CA GLY A 213 16.96 21.89 -28.64
C GLY A 213 17.90 22.71 -29.51
N THR A 214 17.34 23.55 -30.38
CA THR A 214 18.11 24.57 -31.13
C THR A 214 18.79 25.59 -30.21
N ASP A 215 18.29 25.77 -28.99
CA ASP A 215 18.89 26.54 -27.90
C ASP A 215 20.04 25.83 -27.19
N GLY A 216 20.40 24.62 -27.63
CA GLY A 216 21.49 23.81 -27.12
C GLY A 216 21.16 22.95 -25.90
N SER A 217 19.96 23.06 -25.33
CA SER A 217 19.57 22.37 -24.10
C SER A 217 18.81 21.07 -24.34
N TRP A 218 18.89 20.13 -23.40
CA TRP A 218 18.36 18.78 -23.52
C TRP A 218 16.99 18.63 -22.87
N ARG A 219 16.02 18.08 -23.61
CA ARG A 219 14.63 17.94 -23.18
C ARG A 219 14.02 16.60 -23.58
N LEU A 220 12.94 16.24 -22.90
CA LEU A 220 12.16 15.03 -23.11
C LEU A 220 11.42 15.08 -24.45
N GLN A 221 11.78 14.18 -25.37
CA GLN A 221 11.01 13.89 -26.59
C GLN A 221 10.11 12.66 -26.40
N GLY A 222 10.09 12.06 -25.21
CA GLY A 222 9.21 10.96 -24.85
C GLY A 222 8.93 10.99 -23.36
N PRO A 223 7.76 10.50 -22.91
CA PRO A 223 7.44 10.47 -21.49
C PRO A 223 8.44 9.59 -20.73
N PRO A 224 8.85 9.96 -19.52
CA PRO A 224 9.62 9.05 -18.68
C PRO A 224 8.75 7.87 -18.23
N GLU A 225 9.37 6.75 -17.95
CA GLU A 225 8.73 5.52 -17.49
C GLU A 225 9.42 5.04 -16.21
N ALA A 226 8.68 5.02 -15.10
CA ALA A 226 9.14 4.36 -13.89
C ALA A 226 9.01 2.84 -14.03
N ASP A 227 9.97 2.11 -13.48
CA ASP A 227 9.79 0.67 -13.34
C ASP A 227 8.58 0.33 -12.45
N TRP A 228 8.13 -0.92 -12.54
CA TRP A 228 6.98 -1.38 -11.78
C TRP A 228 7.26 -1.40 -10.27
N LYS A 229 8.52 -1.58 -9.85
CA LYS A 229 8.92 -1.64 -8.43
C LYS A 229 8.67 -0.28 -7.81
N PHE A 230 9.16 0.79 -8.43
CA PHE A 230 8.99 2.16 -7.96
C PHE A 230 7.53 2.60 -7.99
N THR A 231 6.82 2.28 -9.07
CA THR A 231 5.38 2.58 -9.16
C THR A 231 4.62 1.91 -8.02
N THR A 232 4.88 0.62 -7.74
CA THR A 232 4.25 -0.11 -6.64
C THR A 232 4.68 0.46 -5.28
N PHE A 233 5.96 0.78 -5.12
CA PHE A 233 6.54 1.36 -3.92
C PHE A 233 5.84 2.67 -3.51
N ARG A 234 5.74 3.63 -4.44
CA ARG A 234 5.04 4.90 -4.23
C ARG A 234 3.57 4.69 -3.98
N ALA A 235 2.95 3.79 -4.73
CA ALA A 235 1.55 3.51 -4.59
C ALA A 235 1.24 3.00 -3.17
N LEU A 236 2.10 2.14 -2.59
CA LEU A 236 1.99 1.62 -1.22
C LEU A 236 2.30 2.67 -0.14
N GLY A 237 2.79 3.85 -0.53
CA GLY A 237 3.19 4.90 0.39
C GLY A 237 4.38 4.51 1.25
N LEU A 238 5.29 3.65 0.75
CA LEU A 238 6.48 3.22 1.52
C LEU A 238 7.52 4.34 1.67
N ASP A 239 7.34 5.43 0.92
CA ASP A 239 8.03 6.71 1.05
C ASP A 239 7.36 7.68 2.06
N LEU A 240 6.21 7.30 2.64
CA LEU A 240 5.53 8.12 3.63
C LEU A 240 5.97 7.77 5.06
N PRO A 241 5.81 8.69 6.03
CA PRO A 241 6.13 8.41 7.42
C PRO A 241 5.42 7.15 7.96
N ALA A 242 6.16 6.29 8.64
CA ALA A 242 5.60 5.08 9.26
C ALA A 242 4.53 5.41 10.32
N SER A 243 4.56 6.61 10.90
CA SER A 243 3.57 7.10 11.86
C SER A 243 2.15 7.16 11.30
N LEU A 244 1.98 7.17 9.98
CA LEU A 244 0.66 7.08 9.34
C LEU A 244 -0.02 5.73 9.58
N MET A 245 0.71 4.72 10.04
CA MET A 245 0.16 3.41 10.42
C MET A 245 -0.14 3.31 11.91
N ASP A 246 0.13 4.33 12.72
CA ASP A 246 -0.15 4.33 14.16
C ASP A 246 -1.63 4.54 14.45
N GLY A 247 -2.10 4.14 15.63
CA GLY A 247 -3.54 4.10 15.97
C GLY A 247 -4.28 5.43 15.76
N VAL A 248 -3.58 6.55 15.93
CA VAL A 248 -4.11 7.92 15.75
C VAL A 248 -4.35 8.27 14.28
N HIS A 249 -3.53 7.74 13.36
CA HIS A 249 -3.51 8.16 11.96
C HIS A 249 -4.00 7.08 10.99
N ALA A 250 -3.81 5.81 11.34
CA ALA A 250 -4.16 4.69 10.51
C ALA A 250 -5.64 4.72 10.18
N GLY A 251 -5.96 4.60 8.89
CA GLY A 251 -7.34 4.40 8.46
C GLY A 251 -7.96 3.20 9.18
N TRP A 252 -7.22 2.11 9.31
CA TRP A 252 -7.62 0.94 10.08
C TRP A 252 -6.59 0.64 11.16
N PRO A 253 -6.89 0.92 12.45
CA PRO A 253 -5.93 0.75 13.53
C PRO A 253 -5.76 -0.74 13.87
N LEU A 254 -4.64 -1.30 13.43
CA LEU A 254 -4.29 -2.72 13.59
C LEU A 254 -3.21 -2.90 14.68
N ALA A 255 -3.48 -2.40 15.89
CA ALA A 255 -2.59 -2.56 17.04
C ALA A 255 -2.93 -3.85 17.83
N VAL A 256 -1.92 -4.45 18.46
CA VAL A 256 -2.11 -5.64 19.31
C VAL A 256 -3.14 -5.36 20.40
N GLY A 257 -4.09 -6.27 20.59
CA GLY A 257 -5.19 -6.12 21.54
C GLY A 257 -6.42 -5.40 20.97
N ASN A 258 -6.35 -4.81 19.78
CA ASN A 258 -7.55 -4.35 19.08
C ASN A 258 -8.40 -5.55 18.67
N PHE A 259 -9.71 -5.40 18.74
CA PHE A 259 -10.64 -6.44 18.30
C PHE A 259 -11.93 -5.88 17.72
N TRP A 260 -12.59 -6.71 16.91
CA TRP A 260 -13.92 -6.50 16.36
C TRP A 260 -14.73 -7.77 16.56
N HIS A 261 -15.84 -7.66 17.29
CA HIS A 261 -16.75 -8.77 17.54
C HIS A 261 -18.00 -8.60 16.68
N TYR A 262 -18.34 -9.62 15.91
CA TYR A 262 -19.45 -9.62 14.97
C TYR A 262 -20.47 -10.70 15.31
N ARG A 263 -21.76 -10.39 15.08
CA ARG A 263 -22.79 -11.41 14.87
C ARG A 263 -22.96 -11.66 13.39
N THR A 264 -23.23 -12.90 13.00
CA THR A 264 -23.55 -13.28 11.62
C THR A 264 -25.03 -13.59 11.50
N LEU A 265 -25.71 -12.87 10.62
CA LEU A 265 -27.10 -13.10 10.24
C LEU A 265 -27.18 -13.76 8.86
N ARG A 266 -28.15 -14.65 8.67
CA ARG A 266 -28.48 -15.28 7.38
C ARG A 266 -29.92 -14.95 7.01
N PRO A 267 -30.17 -13.78 6.38
CA PRO A 267 -31.50 -13.38 5.96
C PRO A 267 -32.18 -14.48 5.13
N GLY A 268 -33.44 -14.77 5.43
CA GLY A 268 -34.22 -15.85 4.81
C GLY A 268 -33.98 -17.26 5.37
N LEU A 269 -32.94 -17.49 6.16
CA LEU A 269 -32.75 -18.75 6.93
C LEU A 269 -33.06 -18.55 8.42
N ASP A 270 -32.68 -17.40 8.97
CA ASP A 270 -32.85 -17.11 10.40
C ASP A 270 -34.19 -16.42 10.73
N GLU A 271 -34.96 -16.01 9.71
CA GLU A 271 -36.24 -15.28 9.86
C GLU A 271 -37.48 -16.19 9.91
N GLU A 272 -37.33 -17.52 10.02
CA GLU A 272 -38.51 -18.40 10.10
C GLU A 272 -39.35 -18.13 11.36
N PRO A 273 -40.68 -17.86 11.20
CA PRO A 273 -41.55 -17.54 12.32
C PRO A 273 -41.70 -18.74 13.26
N GLY A 274 -41.08 -18.65 14.43
CA GLY A 274 -41.08 -19.71 15.47
C GLY A 274 -39.69 -20.15 15.93
N SER A 275 -38.62 -19.70 15.28
CA SER A 275 -37.26 -19.90 15.79
C SER A 275 -37.01 -19.00 17.01
N THR A 276 -37.13 -19.55 18.21
CA THR A 276 -36.67 -18.91 19.46
C THR A 276 -35.14 -18.96 19.63
N MET A 277 -34.41 -19.50 18.66
CA MET A 277 -32.95 -19.45 18.70
C MET A 277 -32.48 -18.07 18.28
N ALA A 278 -32.01 -17.28 19.26
CA ALA A 278 -31.25 -16.07 18.99
C ALA A 278 -30.15 -16.38 17.95
N PRO A 279 -29.94 -15.53 16.93
CA PRO A 279 -28.86 -15.74 15.96
C PRO A 279 -27.54 -15.83 16.74
N THR A 280 -26.96 -17.03 16.75
CA THR A 280 -25.93 -17.44 17.72
C THR A 280 -24.61 -17.78 17.02
N ASP A 281 -24.53 -17.53 15.72
CA ASP A 281 -23.28 -17.60 14.98
C ASP A 281 -22.67 -16.20 14.95
N GLY A 282 -21.42 -16.09 15.38
CA GLY A 282 -20.67 -14.85 15.49
C GLY A 282 -19.18 -15.16 15.67
N PHE A 283 -18.35 -14.13 15.60
CA PHE A 283 -16.92 -14.29 15.79
C PHE A 283 -16.24 -12.98 16.18
N ARG A 284 -15.14 -13.09 16.92
CA ARG A 284 -14.25 -11.99 17.27
C ARG A 284 -12.93 -12.09 16.50
N ASP A 285 -12.65 -11.09 15.67
CA ASP A 285 -11.35 -10.89 15.06
C ASP A 285 -10.48 -10.05 16.02
N GLU A 286 -9.36 -10.59 16.50
CA GLU A 286 -8.44 -9.93 17.44
C GLU A 286 -7.03 -9.87 16.85
N VAL A 287 -6.39 -8.71 16.93
CA VAL A 287 -4.98 -8.54 16.55
C VAL A 287 -4.10 -9.13 17.64
N ILE A 288 -3.40 -10.21 17.30
CA ILE A 288 -2.56 -10.96 18.25
C ILE A 288 -1.07 -10.64 18.12
N GLU A 289 -0.65 -10.14 16.96
CA GLU A 289 0.77 -9.87 16.69
C GLU A 289 0.89 -8.84 15.56
N VAL A 290 1.83 -7.91 15.71
CA VAL A 290 2.24 -6.96 14.67
C VAL A 290 3.74 -7.08 14.52
N VAL A 291 4.19 -7.54 13.35
CA VAL A 291 5.61 -7.58 12.99
C VAL A 291 5.91 -6.32 12.18
N ASP A 292 6.71 -5.43 12.75
CA ASP A 292 7.08 -4.16 12.12
C ASP A 292 8.32 -4.32 11.24
N HIS A 293 8.22 -3.88 9.98
CA HIS A 293 9.31 -3.86 9.01
C HIS A 293 9.73 -2.43 8.65
N GLY A 294 9.26 -1.42 9.37
CA GLY A 294 9.50 0.00 9.13
C GLY A 294 8.34 0.61 8.32
N PRO A 295 8.43 0.69 6.98
CA PRO A 295 7.38 1.30 6.18
C PRO A 295 6.18 0.38 5.89
N TRP A 296 6.20 -0.87 6.36
CA TRP A 296 5.04 -1.77 6.33
C TRP A 296 5.03 -2.70 7.54
N ARG A 297 3.87 -3.29 7.82
CA ARG A 297 3.65 -4.21 8.94
C ARG A 297 2.98 -5.49 8.48
N LEU A 298 3.40 -6.64 9.04
CA LEU A 298 2.61 -7.87 8.99
C LEU A 298 1.75 -7.95 10.25
N VAL A 299 0.44 -7.82 10.09
CA VAL A 299 -0.52 -7.90 11.19
C VAL A 299 -1.15 -9.28 11.19
N ARG A 300 -1.05 -10.02 12.30
CA ARG A 300 -1.71 -11.33 12.45
C ARG A 300 -2.91 -11.20 13.36
N LEU A 301 -4.00 -11.83 12.92
CA LEU A 301 -5.27 -11.85 13.62
C LEU A 301 -5.66 -13.28 13.94
N MET A 302 -6.36 -13.42 15.06
CA MET A 302 -7.07 -14.63 15.43
C MET A 302 -8.58 -14.38 15.35
N ARG A 303 -9.30 -15.25 14.66
CA ARG A 303 -10.75 -15.32 14.67
C ARG A 303 -11.21 -16.32 15.73
N TYR A 304 -11.90 -15.84 16.75
CA TYR A 304 -12.54 -16.65 17.77
C TYR A 304 -14.03 -16.79 17.45
N PRO A 305 -14.53 -17.97 17.03
CA PRO A 305 -15.96 -18.18 16.86
C PRO A 305 -16.66 -18.18 18.23
N ASP A 306 -17.85 -17.58 18.31
CA ASP A 306 -18.61 -17.51 19.57
C ASP A 306 -19.06 -18.89 20.07
N ARG A 307 -19.18 -19.85 19.15
CA ARG A 307 -19.49 -21.25 19.45
C ARG A 307 -18.24 -22.12 19.40
N GLY A 308 -17.98 -22.82 20.50
CA GLY A 308 -16.82 -23.70 20.68
C GLY A 308 -16.78 -24.96 19.79
N THR A 309 -17.69 -25.10 18.82
CA THR A 309 -17.62 -26.19 17.84
C THR A 309 -16.59 -25.94 16.74
N ARG A 310 -16.18 -24.68 16.55
CA ARG A 310 -15.13 -24.30 15.58
C ARG A 310 -13.86 -23.91 16.34
N SER A 311 -12.71 -24.37 15.84
CA SER A 311 -11.41 -23.95 16.36
C SER A 311 -11.11 -22.51 15.91
N PRO A 312 -10.38 -21.73 16.72
CA PRO A 312 -9.91 -20.41 16.30
C PRO A 312 -9.09 -20.48 15.01
N GLU A 313 -9.30 -19.51 14.12
CA GLU A 313 -8.61 -19.45 12.81
C GLU A 313 -7.62 -18.29 12.78
N ARG A 314 -6.42 -18.54 12.24
CA ARG A 314 -5.40 -17.50 12.07
C ARG A 314 -5.42 -16.97 10.64
N PHE A 315 -5.35 -15.64 10.51
CA PHE A 315 -5.14 -14.96 9.23
C PHE A 315 -4.25 -13.74 9.45
N ALA A 316 -3.82 -13.11 8.36
CA ALA A 316 -2.91 -11.98 8.44
C ALA A 316 -3.20 -10.94 7.37
N TYR A 317 -2.71 -9.72 7.59
CA TYR A 317 -2.69 -8.62 6.64
C TYR A 317 -1.26 -8.09 6.46
N ILE A 318 -0.95 -7.63 5.25
CA ILE A 318 0.11 -6.63 5.07
C ILE A 318 -0.56 -5.27 5.16
N GLN A 319 -0.11 -4.44 6.09
CA GLN A 319 -0.50 -3.04 6.21
C GLN A 319 0.64 -2.15 5.74
N THR A 320 0.30 -1.18 4.92
CA THR A 320 1.16 -0.07 4.47
C THR A 320 0.43 1.24 4.76
N PRO A 321 1.09 2.40 4.69
CA PRO A 321 0.43 3.69 4.92
C PRO A 321 -0.81 3.92 4.08
N THR A 322 -0.82 3.42 2.83
CA THR A 322 -1.93 3.64 1.90
C THR A 322 -2.76 2.40 1.62
N ARG A 323 -2.35 1.18 2.03
CA ARG A 323 -3.06 -0.05 1.63
C ARG A 323 -3.03 -1.16 2.66
N VAL A 324 -4.09 -1.97 2.63
CA VAL A 324 -4.21 -3.20 3.42
C VAL A 324 -4.46 -4.39 2.49
N PHE A 325 -3.65 -5.43 2.56
CA PHE A 325 -3.78 -6.65 1.76
C PHE A 325 -4.02 -7.86 2.65
N LEU A 326 -4.92 -8.76 2.27
CA LEU A 326 -4.99 -10.09 2.86
C LEU A 326 -3.66 -10.82 2.63
N CYS A 327 -3.06 -11.42 3.65
CA CYS A 327 -1.75 -12.06 3.57
C CYS A 327 -1.85 -13.56 3.89
N ALA A 328 -1.88 -14.36 2.82
CA ALA A 328 -1.88 -15.82 2.90
C ALA A 328 -0.58 -16.38 3.50
N ARG A 329 -0.52 -17.69 3.76
CA ARG A 329 0.63 -18.36 4.39
C ARG A 329 1.96 -18.10 3.68
N ASP A 330 1.96 -18.05 2.34
CA ASP A 330 3.17 -17.79 1.55
C ASP A 330 3.63 -16.35 1.69
N CYS A 331 2.68 -15.41 1.75
CA CYS A 331 2.92 -14.01 2.04
C CYS A 331 3.55 -13.82 3.42
N GLN A 332 3.02 -14.48 4.45
CA GLN A 332 3.54 -14.38 5.80
C GLN A 332 5.00 -14.81 5.89
N ARG A 333 5.39 -15.89 5.20
CA ARG A 333 6.78 -16.41 5.20
C ARG A 333 7.80 -15.48 4.53
N ARG A 334 7.35 -14.60 3.65
CA ARG A 334 8.21 -13.73 2.82
C ARG A 334 7.99 -12.23 3.08
N SER A 335 7.18 -11.90 4.08
CA SER A 335 6.81 -10.53 4.43
C SER A 335 7.99 -9.63 4.82
N ALA A 336 9.12 -10.20 5.22
CA ALA A 336 10.35 -9.46 5.50
C ALA A 336 11.17 -9.08 4.26
N ASP A 337 10.89 -9.69 3.09
CA ASP A 337 11.56 -9.40 1.82
C ASP A 337 10.78 -8.33 1.05
N ILE A 338 11.30 -7.12 1.01
CA ILE A 338 10.66 -5.99 0.32
C ILE A 338 10.48 -6.22 -1.18
N GLU A 339 11.41 -6.89 -1.86
CA GLU A 339 11.24 -7.16 -3.30
C GLU A 339 10.06 -8.11 -3.51
N TRP A 340 9.92 -9.09 -2.63
CA TRP A 340 8.78 -10.00 -2.64
C TRP A 340 7.48 -9.27 -2.31
N VAL A 341 7.46 -8.38 -1.31
CA VAL A 341 6.27 -7.59 -0.94
C VAL A 341 5.82 -6.68 -2.09
N LEU A 342 6.74 -6.03 -2.79
CA LEU A 342 6.42 -5.22 -3.98
C LEU A 342 5.83 -6.11 -5.08
N ALA A 343 6.45 -7.26 -5.38
CA ALA A 343 5.94 -8.19 -6.37
C ALA A 343 4.54 -8.73 -5.99
N TYR A 344 4.33 -9.03 -4.72
CA TYR A 344 3.06 -9.49 -4.18
C TYR A 344 1.98 -8.42 -4.36
N ALA A 345 2.21 -7.21 -3.85
CA ALA A 345 1.27 -6.10 -3.90
C ALA A 345 0.85 -5.76 -5.34
N ARG A 346 1.79 -5.84 -6.30
CA ARG A 346 1.50 -5.62 -7.73
C ARG A 346 0.37 -6.51 -8.26
N HIS A 347 0.27 -7.73 -7.76
CA HIS A 347 -0.67 -8.74 -8.25
C HIS A 347 -1.91 -8.91 -7.37
N GLN A 348 -1.92 -8.34 -6.18
CA GLN A 348 -3.07 -8.44 -5.27
C GLN A 348 -4.01 -7.24 -5.41
N VAL A 349 -5.30 -7.49 -5.22
CA VAL A 349 -6.29 -6.43 -5.00
C VAL A 349 -6.28 -6.12 -3.50
N PRO A 350 -5.91 -4.91 -3.07
CA PRO A 350 -5.96 -4.52 -1.67
C PRO A 350 -7.40 -4.53 -1.17
N LEU A 351 -7.58 -4.87 0.10
CA LEU A 351 -8.86 -4.79 0.78
C LEU A 351 -9.33 -3.34 0.93
N LEU A 352 -8.40 -2.44 1.22
CA LEU A 352 -8.64 -1.00 1.38
C LEU A 352 -7.47 -0.22 0.75
N VAL A 353 -7.79 0.93 0.16
CA VAL A 353 -6.83 1.94 -0.33
C VAL A 353 -7.14 3.25 0.38
N HIS A 354 -6.16 3.81 1.07
CA HIS A 354 -6.25 5.04 1.86
C HIS A 354 -5.54 6.22 1.16
N PRO A 355 -6.08 7.45 1.27
CA PRO A 355 -7.39 7.76 1.85
C PRO A 355 -8.53 7.12 1.02
N LEU A 356 -9.58 6.67 1.72
CA LEU A 356 -10.77 6.14 1.05
C LEU A 356 -11.65 7.31 0.66
N GLU A 357 -11.91 7.47 -0.64
CA GLU A 357 -12.75 8.53 -1.16
C GLU A 357 -14.01 7.97 -1.81
N ALA A 358 -15.10 8.71 -1.67
CA ALA A 358 -16.36 8.40 -2.32
C ALA A 358 -16.19 8.26 -3.84
N GLY A 359 -16.77 7.20 -4.41
CA GLY A 359 -16.69 6.94 -5.85
C GLY A 359 -15.35 6.38 -6.35
N MET A 360 -14.33 6.27 -5.49
CA MET A 360 -13.04 5.66 -5.85
C MET A 360 -13.24 4.19 -6.26
N SER A 361 -12.44 3.71 -7.21
CA SER A 361 -12.38 2.28 -7.53
C SER A 361 -10.94 1.84 -7.77
N TRP A 362 -10.66 0.57 -7.45
CA TRP A 362 -9.34 -0.01 -7.62
C TRP A 362 -9.39 -1.50 -7.95
N GLY A 363 -8.38 -1.97 -8.67
CA GLY A 363 -8.12 -3.38 -8.93
C GLY A 363 -6.77 -3.80 -8.35
N SER A 364 -6.01 -4.56 -9.12
CA SER A 364 -4.68 -5.04 -8.72
C SER A 364 -3.75 -3.87 -8.38
N ALA A 365 -2.90 -4.06 -7.38
CA ALA A 365 -2.02 -3.05 -6.81
C ALA A 365 -2.74 -1.81 -6.24
N GLY A 366 -4.07 -1.80 -6.16
CA GLY A 366 -4.84 -0.63 -5.78
C GLY A 366 -4.89 0.46 -6.85
N LEU A 367 -4.65 0.11 -8.12
CA LEU A 367 -4.72 1.03 -9.25
C LEU A 367 -6.12 1.04 -9.87
N PRO A 368 -6.57 2.16 -10.46
CA PRO A 368 -7.86 2.23 -11.14
C PRO A 368 -7.88 1.35 -12.40
N GLY A 369 -9.00 0.68 -12.64
CA GLY A 369 -9.23 -0.19 -13.80
C GLY A 369 -8.74 -1.63 -13.59
N GLY A 370 -9.62 -2.62 -13.81
CA GLY A 370 -9.33 -4.05 -13.67
C GLY A 370 -10.60 -4.93 -13.74
N GLY A 371 -10.44 -6.25 -13.80
CA GLY A 371 -11.58 -7.19 -13.79
C GLY A 371 -12.18 -7.36 -12.38
N ASP A 372 -11.32 -7.61 -11.38
CA ASP A 372 -11.70 -7.64 -9.96
C ASP A 372 -11.62 -6.23 -9.39
N THR A 373 -12.66 -5.42 -9.62
CA THR A 373 -12.73 -4.05 -9.11
C THR A 373 -13.44 -3.99 -7.77
N MET A 374 -12.75 -3.36 -6.82
CA MET A 374 -13.33 -2.81 -5.60
C MET A 374 -13.80 -1.39 -5.91
N ARG A 375 -14.91 -0.96 -5.33
CA ARG A 375 -15.46 0.39 -5.51
C ARG A 375 -16.05 0.92 -4.23
N VAL A 376 -15.75 2.16 -3.89
CA VAL A 376 -16.45 2.93 -2.85
C VAL A 376 -17.71 3.53 -3.46
N GLN A 377 -18.85 3.37 -2.79
CA GLN A 377 -20.06 4.08 -3.18
C GLN A 377 -19.88 5.60 -3.07
N PRO A 378 -20.54 6.38 -3.94
CA PRO A 378 -20.36 7.84 -3.97
C PRO A 378 -21.00 8.54 -2.76
N GLU A 379 -21.96 7.91 -2.09
CA GLU A 379 -22.64 8.47 -0.93
C GLU A 379 -22.30 7.65 0.31
N PRO A 380 -21.86 8.28 1.41
CA PRO A 380 -21.80 7.62 2.71
C PRO A 380 -23.16 7.04 3.09
N VAL A 381 -23.15 5.88 3.71
CA VAL A 381 -24.36 5.17 4.13
C VAL A 381 -24.35 5.08 5.64
N ALA A 382 -25.43 5.54 6.29
CA ALA A 382 -25.61 5.32 7.71
C ALA A 382 -25.86 3.83 7.97
N VAL A 383 -25.09 3.23 8.87
CA VAL A 383 -25.23 1.83 9.26
C VAL A 383 -25.52 1.75 10.74
N GLU A 384 -26.66 1.16 11.08
CA GLU A 384 -27.02 0.82 12.45
C GLU A 384 -26.63 -0.62 12.72
N THR A 385 -25.81 -0.85 13.74
CA THR A 385 -25.48 -2.18 14.26
C THR A 385 -25.73 -2.22 15.76
N PRO A 386 -25.70 -3.41 16.40
CA PRO A 386 -25.83 -3.48 17.87
C PRO A 386 -24.80 -2.68 18.64
N ALA A 387 -23.65 -2.40 18.01
CA ALA A 387 -22.59 -1.61 18.61
C ALA A 387 -22.82 -0.09 18.50
N GLY A 388 -23.77 0.36 17.67
CA GLY A 388 -24.17 1.76 17.54
C GLY A 388 -24.53 2.19 16.11
N LEU A 389 -24.84 3.48 15.97
CA LEU A 389 -25.11 4.11 14.68
C LEU A 389 -23.84 4.75 14.11
N PHE A 390 -23.44 4.34 12.90
CA PHE A 390 -22.30 4.86 12.16
C PHE A 390 -22.76 5.66 10.95
N ARG A 391 -22.88 6.99 11.08
CA ARG A 391 -23.46 7.87 10.05
C ARG A 391 -22.60 8.05 8.80
N GLU A 392 -21.27 7.99 8.97
CA GLU A 392 -20.30 8.31 7.92
C GLU A 392 -19.60 7.05 7.38
N SER A 393 -20.31 5.92 7.36
CA SER A 393 -19.71 4.69 6.83
C SER A 393 -19.60 4.76 5.31
N LEU A 394 -18.42 4.42 4.80
CA LEU A 394 -18.18 4.24 3.37
C LEU A 394 -18.45 2.78 2.96
N GLU A 395 -19.35 2.57 2.01
CA GLU A 395 -19.61 1.23 1.46
C GLU A 395 -18.58 0.89 0.38
N VAL A 396 -17.76 -0.13 0.63
CA VAL A 396 -16.81 -0.70 -0.32
C VAL A 396 -17.36 -2.01 -0.89
N VAL A 397 -17.63 -2.02 -2.19
CA VAL A 397 -18.26 -3.14 -2.90
C VAL A 397 -17.25 -3.86 -3.79
N ARG A 398 -17.34 -5.18 -3.80
CA ARG A 398 -16.68 -6.08 -4.75
C ARG A 398 -17.72 -6.96 -5.42
N THR A 399 -17.68 -7.03 -6.75
CA THR A 399 -18.47 -8.02 -7.50
C THR A 399 -17.51 -9.06 -8.07
N THR A 400 -17.80 -10.32 -7.81
CA THR A 400 -17.04 -11.47 -8.35
C THR A 400 -18.00 -12.40 -9.09
N GLY A 401 -17.47 -13.33 -9.88
CA GLY A 401 -18.30 -14.38 -10.49
C GLY A 401 -19.05 -15.27 -9.50
N ARG A 402 -18.67 -15.25 -8.21
CA ARG A 402 -19.31 -16.03 -7.14
C ARG A 402 -20.37 -15.25 -6.37
N GLY A 403 -20.51 -13.94 -6.60
CA GLY A 403 -21.40 -13.11 -5.81
C GLY A 403 -20.90 -11.69 -5.59
N ARG A 404 -21.65 -10.95 -4.80
CA ARG A 404 -21.34 -9.58 -4.40
C ARG A 404 -20.98 -9.54 -2.93
N GLU A 405 -19.90 -8.85 -2.62
CA GLU A 405 -19.49 -8.54 -1.26
C GLU A 405 -19.53 -7.03 -1.06
N SER A 406 -20.06 -6.60 0.08
CA SER A 406 -20.11 -5.20 0.50
C SER A 406 -19.55 -5.08 1.91
N ARG A 407 -18.76 -4.04 2.16
CA ARG A 407 -18.15 -3.74 3.46
C ARG A 407 -18.43 -2.30 3.81
N HIS A 408 -18.97 -2.09 4.99
CA HIS A 408 -19.18 -0.77 5.57
C HIS A 408 -17.99 -0.45 6.44
N TYR A 409 -17.24 0.57 6.06
CA TYR A 409 -15.99 0.96 6.71
C TYR A 409 -16.11 2.35 7.33
N VAL A 410 -15.61 2.47 8.57
CA VAL A 410 -15.55 3.72 9.34
C VAL A 410 -14.11 3.97 9.75
N ARG A 411 -13.61 5.19 9.49
CA ARG A 411 -12.23 5.57 9.86
C ARG A 411 -12.03 5.47 11.37
N GLY A 412 -10.88 4.94 11.80
CA GLY A 412 -10.55 4.78 13.23
C GLY A 412 -11.30 3.65 13.93
N VAL A 413 -12.35 3.09 13.32
CA VAL A 413 -13.04 1.88 13.81
C VAL A 413 -12.63 0.69 12.97
N GLY A 414 -12.76 0.75 11.64
CA GLY A 414 -12.56 -0.38 10.73
C GLY A 414 -13.87 -0.82 10.07
N ILE A 415 -14.03 -2.11 9.82
CA ILE A 415 -15.22 -2.66 9.16
C ILE A 415 -16.34 -2.85 10.20
N VAL A 416 -17.45 -2.12 10.06
CA VAL A 416 -18.60 -2.17 10.98
C VAL A 416 -19.71 -3.11 10.51
N SER A 417 -19.78 -3.39 9.21
CA SER A 417 -20.69 -4.41 8.67
C SER A 417 -20.12 -5.03 7.39
N ARG A 418 -20.41 -6.30 7.15
CA ARG A 418 -20.05 -7.02 5.91
C ARG A 418 -21.26 -7.75 5.40
N ARG A 419 -21.61 -7.57 4.13
CA ARG A 419 -22.67 -8.32 3.47
C ARG A 419 -22.10 -9.12 2.31
N THR A 420 -22.25 -10.43 2.36
CA THR A 420 -21.84 -11.33 1.27
C THR A 420 -23.08 -12.00 0.69
N VAL A 421 -23.31 -11.79 -0.60
CA VAL A 421 -24.41 -12.37 -1.37
C VAL A 421 -23.83 -13.34 -2.38
N THR A 422 -24.09 -14.63 -2.19
CA THR A 422 -23.70 -15.72 -3.11
C THR A 422 -24.95 -16.49 -3.57
N PRO A 423 -24.88 -17.27 -4.67
CA PRO A 423 -25.99 -18.12 -5.07
C PRO A 423 -26.47 -19.02 -3.93
N GLY A 424 -27.71 -18.79 -3.46
CA GLY A 424 -28.34 -19.59 -2.41
C GLY A 424 -28.00 -19.19 -0.97
N LEU A 425 -27.15 -18.19 -0.73
CA LEU A 425 -26.83 -17.74 0.63
C LEU A 425 -26.47 -16.26 0.68
N THR A 426 -27.16 -15.52 1.54
CA THR A 426 -26.76 -14.19 2.00
C THR A 426 -26.30 -14.27 3.44
N THR A 427 -25.16 -13.65 3.73
CA THR A 427 -24.63 -13.48 5.09
C THR A 427 -24.41 -12.01 5.37
N VAL A 428 -24.73 -11.57 6.58
CA VAL A 428 -24.49 -10.23 7.09
C VAL A 428 -23.76 -10.33 8.42
N ASP A 429 -22.51 -9.88 8.46
CA ASP A 429 -21.76 -9.74 9.71
C ASP A 429 -21.96 -8.31 10.23
N GLU A 430 -22.54 -8.16 11.42
CA GLU A 430 -22.78 -6.85 12.05
C GLU A 430 -21.93 -6.71 13.30
N LEU A 431 -21.29 -5.55 13.46
CA LEU A 431 -20.46 -5.28 14.63
C LEU A 431 -21.33 -5.25 15.90
N LEU A 432 -20.95 -6.06 16.89
CA LEU A 432 -21.51 -6.13 18.24
C LEU A 432 -20.75 -5.26 19.23
N SER A 433 -19.43 -5.33 19.18
CA SER A 433 -18.53 -4.54 20.02
C SER A 433 -17.15 -4.45 19.37
N TRP A 434 -16.38 -3.45 19.76
CA TRP A 434 -15.00 -3.30 19.29
C TRP A 434 -14.13 -2.64 20.36
N ARG A 435 -12.81 -2.81 20.22
CA ARG A 435 -11.82 -2.08 20.99
C ARG A 435 -10.71 -1.63 20.06
N VAL A 436 -10.43 -0.32 20.12
CA VAL A 436 -9.30 0.30 19.44
C VAL A 436 -8.48 1.02 20.50
N LEU A 437 -7.26 0.54 20.72
CA LEU A 437 -6.28 1.19 21.57
C LEU A 437 -5.67 2.37 20.79
N GLN A 438 -5.59 3.53 21.45
CA GLN A 438 -4.96 4.73 20.92
C GLN A 438 -3.46 4.75 21.19
#